data_AF-A0A9W9YVG2-F1
#
_entry.id   AF-A0A9W9YVG2-F1
#
_cell.length_a   1.000
_cell.length_b   1.000
_cell.length_c   1.000
_cell.angle_alpha   90.00
_cell.angle_beta   90.00
_cell.angle_gamma   90.00
#
_symmetry.space_group_name_H-M   'P 1'
#
loop_
_entity.id
_entity.type
_entity.pdbx_description
1 polymer ?
#
loop_
_entity_poly.entity_id
_entity_poly.type
_entity_poly.pdbx_seq_one_letter_code
_entity_poly.pdbx_strand_id
1 'polypeptide(L)'
;MKAAQDIKNTVLIEQDEYQQFVHRHAKTNHHQYNFIHPDIWDYFKAEVDGKLRESTSKYPRHYSLHETIGLAAGAVFKTDAVLTFEQTLLQVGNVSKLCLPESTSVMLSEVSEVKRSSAVKTCSPKVVSEDPIAVSLAKKHKVDIVISSSGLNTLLDNHPPDYSKQWQLPITVKRQEDIQDKTSGHKIVFIDKPLPPQKVHAREVHEKFYKHALRRLVCQKTGEEKHDN
;
A
#
# COMPACT_ATOMS: atom_id res chain seq x y z
N MET A 1 29.94 7.65 -33.34
CA MET A 1 29.84 7.80 -31.86
C MET A 1 29.61 9.24 -31.39
N LYS A 2 30.24 10.27 -31.98
CA LYS A 2 30.02 11.70 -31.61
C LYS A 2 28.56 12.17 -31.69
N ALA A 3 27.88 11.91 -32.80
CA ALA A 3 26.48 12.34 -33.01
C ALA A 3 25.47 11.74 -32.01
N ALA A 4 25.68 10.51 -31.53
CA ALA A 4 24.82 9.91 -30.52
C ALA A 4 25.02 10.55 -29.14
N GLN A 5 26.25 10.97 -28.83
CA GLN A 5 26.56 11.68 -27.60
C GLN A 5 26.00 13.10 -27.64
N ASP A 6 26.02 13.76 -28.80
CA ASP A 6 25.45 15.09 -28.98
C ASP A 6 23.92 15.08 -28.82
N ILE A 7 23.22 14.11 -29.43
CA ILE A 7 21.76 13.93 -29.24
C ILE A 7 21.42 13.67 -27.76
N LYS A 8 22.20 12.81 -27.09
CA LYS A 8 22.01 12.55 -25.66
C LYS A 8 22.13 13.82 -24.82
N ASN A 9 23.12 14.67 -25.13
CA ASN A 9 23.32 15.93 -24.42
C ASN A 9 22.16 16.90 -24.67
N THR A 10 21.66 17.00 -25.91
CA THR A 10 20.47 17.82 -26.22
C THR A 10 19.24 17.35 -25.46
N VAL A 11 18.97 16.04 -25.43
CA VAL A 11 17.84 15.48 -24.68
C VAL A 11 17.95 15.79 -23.18
N LEU A 12 19.15 15.75 -22.61
CA LEU A 12 19.36 16.10 -21.20
C LEU A 12 19.06 17.58 -20.93
N ILE A 13 19.43 18.48 -21.83
CA ILE A 13 19.13 19.92 -21.72
C ILE A 13 17.62 20.14 -21.81
N GLU A 14 16.96 19.56 -22.82
CA GLU A 14 15.50 19.67 -22.99
C GLU A 14 14.74 19.11 -21.78
N GLN A 15 15.22 18.00 -21.21
CA GLN A 15 14.65 17.43 -19.99
C GLN A 15 14.78 18.41 -18.82
N ASP A 16 15.93 19.04 -18.63
CA ASP A 16 16.12 20.03 -17.56
C ASP A 16 15.21 21.26 -17.75
N GLU A 17 15.17 21.81 -18.96
CA GLU A 17 14.29 22.93 -19.29
C GLU A 17 12.80 22.60 -19.06
N TYR A 18 12.39 21.40 -19.47
CA TYR A 18 11.03 20.91 -19.23
C TYR A 18 10.74 20.76 -17.73
N GLN A 19 11.65 20.18 -16.94
CA GLN A 19 11.47 20.06 -15.50
C GLN A 19 11.35 21.45 -14.83
N GLN A 20 12.17 22.41 -15.24
CA GLN A 20 12.08 23.79 -14.74
C GLN A 20 10.76 24.47 -15.13
N PHE A 21 10.28 24.25 -16.36
CA PHE A 21 8.99 24.75 -16.81
C PHE A 21 7.85 24.15 -15.98
N VAL A 22 7.81 22.83 -15.84
CA VAL A 22 6.78 22.12 -15.06
C VAL A 22 6.79 22.57 -13.61
N HIS A 23 7.96 22.75 -12.99
CA HIS A 23 8.08 23.25 -11.62
C HIS A 23 7.52 24.67 -11.46
N ARG A 24 7.88 25.58 -12.38
CA ARG A 24 7.34 26.96 -12.38
C ARG A 24 5.83 26.96 -12.58
N HIS A 25 5.35 26.18 -13.55
CA HIS A 25 3.94 26.02 -13.83
C HIS A 25 3.17 25.47 -12.61
N ALA A 26 3.72 24.45 -11.94
CA ALA A 26 3.11 23.85 -10.76
C ALA A 26 3.03 24.82 -9.58
N LYS A 27 4.05 25.67 -9.36
CA LYS A 27 4.02 26.71 -8.33
C LYS A 27 2.93 27.75 -8.59
N THR A 28 2.84 28.26 -9.82
CA THR A 28 1.83 29.25 -10.20
C THR A 28 0.41 28.67 -10.11
N ASN A 29 0.23 27.41 -10.53
CA ASN A 29 -1.07 26.75 -10.64
C ASN A 29 -1.32 25.71 -9.54
N HIS A 30 -0.75 25.89 -8.35
CA HIS A 30 -0.85 24.91 -7.26
C HIS A 30 -2.31 24.55 -6.88
N HIS A 31 -3.24 25.48 -7.05
CA HIS A 31 -4.67 25.27 -6.80
C HIS A 31 -5.27 24.15 -7.67
N GLN A 32 -4.78 23.97 -8.91
CA GLN A 32 -5.26 22.92 -9.82
C GLN A 32 -4.90 21.51 -9.31
N TYR A 33 -3.74 21.38 -8.66
CA TYR A 33 -3.28 20.10 -8.09
C TYR A 33 -3.94 19.77 -6.76
N ASN A 34 -4.41 20.80 -6.04
CA ASN A 34 -5.07 20.66 -4.74
C ASN A 34 -6.60 20.57 -4.83
N PHE A 35 -7.17 20.85 -6.00
CA PHE A 35 -8.61 20.73 -6.21
C PHE A 35 -9.02 19.26 -6.27
N ILE A 36 -9.94 18.85 -5.40
CA ILE A 36 -10.56 17.53 -5.40
C ILE A 36 -12.04 17.71 -5.70
N HIS A 37 -12.56 16.96 -6.67
CA HIS A 37 -13.99 16.98 -6.96
C HIS A 37 -14.81 16.46 -5.75
N PRO A 38 -15.93 17.10 -5.37
CA PRO A 38 -16.72 16.69 -4.19
C PRO A 38 -17.13 15.22 -4.18
N ASP A 39 -17.62 14.68 -5.30
CA ASP A 39 -17.98 13.25 -5.38
C ASP A 39 -16.78 12.30 -5.14
N ILE A 40 -15.59 12.68 -5.59
CA ILE A 40 -14.36 11.89 -5.39
C ILE A 40 -13.99 11.92 -3.90
N TRP A 41 -14.10 13.09 -3.28
CA TRP A 41 -13.82 13.26 -1.85
C TRP A 41 -14.80 12.47 -0.98
N ASP A 42 -16.10 12.54 -1.27
CA ASP A 42 -17.13 11.82 -0.52
C ASP A 42 -16.96 10.31 -0.64
N TYR A 43 -16.66 9.81 -1.84
CA TYR A 43 -16.32 8.40 -2.07
C TYR A 43 -15.10 7.97 -1.26
N PHE A 44 -14.01 8.75 -1.33
CA PHE A 44 -12.77 8.46 -0.62
C PHE A 44 -12.99 8.44 0.89
N LYS A 45 -13.71 9.44 1.43
CA LYS A 45 -14.02 9.56 2.85
C LYS A 45 -14.85 8.39 3.35
N ALA A 46 -15.91 8.02 2.63
CA ALA A 46 -16.73 6.86 2.97
C ALA A 46 -15.91 5.56 3.03
N GLU A 47 -14.97 5.37 2.12
CA GLU A 47 -14.08 4.20 2.11
C GLU A 47 -13.09 4.20 3.28
N VAL A 48 -12.49 5.36 3.60
CA VAL A 48 -11.56 5.50 4.73
C VAL A 48 -12.27 5.30 6.06
N ASP A 49 -13.42 5.92 6.26
CA ASP A 49 -14.23 5.80 7.47
C ASP A 49 -14.71 4.35 7.66
N GLY A 50 -15.11 3.69 6.57
CA GLY A 50 -15.47 2.26 6.58
C GLY A 50 -14.31 1.38 7.04
N LYS A 51 -13.11 1.56 6.47
CA LYS A 51 -11.90 0.81 6.86
C LYS A 51 -11.47 1.11 8.30
N LEU A 52 -11.58 2.36 8.73
CA LEU A 52 -11.22 2.75 10.09
C LEU A 52 -12.15 2.04 11.09
N ARG A 53 -13.47 2.08 10.86
CA ARG A 53 -14.46 1.41 11.71
C ARG A 53 -14.24 -0.10 11.76
N GLU A 54 -14.03 -0.72 10.61
CA GLU A 54 -13.78 -2.16 10.54
C GLU A 54 -12.49 -2.54 11.27
N SER A 55 -11.39 -1.82 11.03
CA SER A 55 -10.10 -2.11 11.66
C SER A 55 -10.15 -1.88 13.17
N THR A 56 -10.71 -0.76 13.62
CA THR A 56 -10.76 -0.40 15.04
C THR A 56 -11.70 -1.28 15.85
N SER A 57 -12.76 -1.83 15.26
CA SER A 57 -13.67 -2.75 15.95
C SER A 57 -13.01 -4.04 16.46
N LYS A 58 -11.85 -4.41 15.89
CA LYS A 58 -11.10 -5.62 16.27
C LYS A 58 -10.17 -5.41 17.46
N TYR A 59 -9.94 -4.16 17.83
CA TYR A 59 -8.96 -3.75 18.82
C TYR A 59 -9.64 -3.24 20.10
N PRO A 60 -9.00 -3.38 21.28
CA PRO A 60 -9.50 -2.77 22.51
C PRO A 60 -9.81 -1.28 22.35
N ARG A 61 -10.88 -0.81 22.98
CA ARG A 61 -11.31 0.60 22.87
C ARG A 61 -10.36 1.60 23.53
N HIS A 62 -9.60 1.15 24.52
CA HIS A 62 -8.76 2.02 25.33
C HIS A 62 -7.34 1.48 25.35
N TYR A 63 -6.38 2.37 25.15
CA TYR A 63 -4.95 2.09 25.18
C TYR A 63 -4.27 3.02 26.16
N SER A 64 -3.27 2.51 26.87
CA SER A 64 -2.35 3.30 27.68
C SER A 64 -1.00 3.34 26.96
N LEU A 65 -0.37 4.52 26.96
CA LEU A 65 0.99 4.67 26.47
C LEU A 65 1.92 3.87 27.37
N HIS A 66 2.55 2.83 26.84
CA HIS A 66 3.51 2.03 27.58
C HIS A 66 4.88 2.70 27.60
N GLU A 67 5.40 3.04 26.42
CA GLU A 67 6.73 3.61 26.25
C GLU A 67 6.79 4.42 24.95
N THR A 68 7.69 5.41 24.91
CA THR A 68 8.05 6.14 23.69
C THR A 68 9.50 5.84 23.33
N ILE A 69 9.72 5.18 22.20
CA ILE A 69 11.04 4.81 21.72
C ILE A 69 11.37 5.68 20.50
N GLY A 70 12.51 6.37 20.55
CA GLY A 70 13.03 7.11 19.41
C GLY A 70 13.70 6.16 18.41
N LEU A 71 13.19 6.09 17.18
CA LEU A 71 13.85 5.38 16.10
C LEU A 71 14.87 6.33 15.45
N ALA A 72 16.14 6.24 15.84
CA ALA A 72 17.21 6.97 15.18
C ALA A 72 17.71 6.18 13.98
N ALA A 73 17.65 6.76 12.77
CA ALA A 73 18.43 6.28 11.63
C ALA A 73 19.90 6.68 11.85
N GLY A 74 20.63 5.88 12.64
CA GLY A 74 22.06 6.06 12.88
C GLY A 74 22.91 5.70 11.66
N ALA A 75 24.23 5.78 11.83
CA ALA A 75 25.17 5.28 10.82
C ALA A 75 24.95 3.77 10.61
N VAL A 76 24.99 3.32 9.36
CA VAL A 76 24.90 1.89 9.03
C VAL A 76 26.15 1.18 9.53
N PHE A 77 25.99 0.23 10.44
CA PHE A 77 27.10 -0.58 10.96
C PHE A 77 27.20 -1.90 10.20
N LYS A 78 28.42 -2.47 10.15
CA LYS A 78 28.63 -3.82 9.55
C LYS A 78 27.87 -4.94 10.28
N THR A 79 27.42 -4.67 11.50
CA THR A 79 26.60 -5.57 12.31
C THR A 79 25.10 -5.38 12.10
N ASP A 80 24.68 -4.44 11.25
CA ASP A 80 23.26 -4.19 11.00
C ASP A 80 22.62 -5.38 10.31
N ALA A 81 21.35 -5.63 10.67
CA ALA A 81 20.58 -6.69 10.06
C ALA A 81 20.32 -6.36 8.58
N VAL A 82 20.80 -7.23 7.68
CA VAL A 82 20.50 -7.16 6.26
C VAL A 82 19.29 -8.03 5.97
N LEU A 83 18.25 -7.46 5.37
CA LEU A 83 17.10 -8.23 4.90
C LEU A 83 17.52 -9.07 3.68
N THR A 84 17.60 -10.38 3.87
CA THR A 84 17.86 -11.34 2.80
C THR A 84 16.61 -12.13 2.47
N PHE A 85 16.30 -12.25 1.18
CA PHE A 85 15.25 -13.16 0.74
C PHE A 85 15.76 -14.60 0.84
N GLU A 86 15.10 -15.42 1.66
CA GLU A 86 15.43 -16.84 1.76
C GLU A 86 14.63 -17.68 0.77
N GLN A 87 13.30 -17.60 0.83
CA GLN A 87 12.41 -18.41 0.01
C GLN A 87 10.96 -17.92 0.02
N THR A 88 10.19 -18.36 -0.97
CA THR A 88 8.73 -18.20 -1.02
C THR A 88 8.07 -19.44 -0.43
N LEU A 89 7.38 -19.30 0.72
CA LEU A 89 6.74 -20.42 1.41
C LEU A 89 5.40 -20.86 0.77
N LEU A 90 4.67 -19.93 0.17
CA LEU A 90 3.37 -20.17 -0.43
C LEU A 90 3.09 -19.14 -1.53
N GLN A 91 2.61 -19.61 -2.67
CA GLN A 91 2.09 -18.77 -3.74
C GLN A 91 0.71 -19.28 -4.14
N VAL A 92 -0.30 -18.42 -4.02
CA VAL A 92 -1.71 -18.75 -4.31
C VAL A 92 -2.37 -17.62 -5.07
N GLY A 93 -3.37 -17.96 -5.89
CA GLY A 93 -4.17 -17.01 -6.66
C GLY A 93 -3.65 -16.78 -8.08
N ASN A 94 -4.50 -16.13 -8.89
CA ASN A 94 -4.18 -15.73 -10.26
C ASN A 94 -4.00 -14.21 -10.33
N VAL A 95 -2.97 -13.77 -11.04
CA VAL A 95 -2.74 -12.34 -11.32
C VAL A 95 -3.57 -11.95 -12.54
N SER A 96 -4.34 -10.86 -12.46
CA SER A 96 -5.10 -10.35 -13.60
C SER A 96 -4.16 -10.02 -14.76
N LYS A 97 -4.55 -10.41 -15.98
CA LYS A 97 -3.80 -10.07 -17.18
C LYS A 97 -3.87 -8.56 -17.42
N LEU A 98 -2.70 -7.94 -17.55
CA LEU A 98 -2.58 -6.56 -17.97
C LEU A 98 -2.61 -6.53 -19.51
N CYS A 99 -3.58 -5.81 -20.06
CA CYS A 99 -3.70 -5.57 -21.49
C CYS A 99 -3.57 -4.06 -21.73
N LEU A 100 -2.82 -3.70 -22.77
CA LEU A 100 -2.79 -2.31 -23.21
C LEU A 100 -4.16 -1.95 -23.78
N PRO A 101 -4.73 -0.80 -23.40
CA PRO A 101 -6.03 -0.39 -23.91
C PRO A 101 -5.90 -0.04 -25.40
N GLU A 102 -6.87 -0.49 -26.21
CA GLU A 102 -6.90 -0.22 -27.66
C GLU A 102 -7.10 1.28 -27.97
N SER A 103 -7.74 2.01 -27.06
CA SER A 103 -7.85 3.47 -27.08
C SER A 103 -7.31 4.07 -25.79
N THR A 104 -6.46 5.09 -25.91
CA THR A 104 -5.93 5.87 -24.78
C THR A 104 -6.88 6.97 -24.30
N SER A 105 -8.07 7.10 -24.91
CA SER A 105 -9.08 8.08 -24.49
C SER A 105 -9.75 7.66 -23.18
N VAL A 106 -9.21 8.11 -22.05
CA VAL A 106 -9.83 7.94 -20.74
C VAL A 106 -10.96 8.96 -20.61
N MET A 107 -12.20 8.55 -20.88
CA MET A 107 -13.36 9.37 -20.58
C MET A 107 -13.60 9.36 -19.07
N LEU A 108 -13.43 10.50 -18.41
CA LEU A 108 -13.75 10.73 -16.99
C LEU A 108 -15.26 10.56 -16.67
N SER A 109 -16.09 10.27 -17.68
CA SER A 109 -17.55 10.13 -17.56
C SER A 109 -18.00 8.96 -16.68
N GLU A 110 -17.12 8.01 -16.33
CA GLU A 110 -17.47 6.87 -15.47
C GLU A 110 -17.65 7.22 -13.98
N VAL A 111 -17.40 8.46 -13.56
CA VAL A 111 -17.63 8.89 -12.16
C VAL A 111 -19.09 8.66 -11.74
N SER A 112 -20.04 8.74 -12.67
CA SER A 112 -21.46 8.43 -12.42
C SER A 112 -21.74 6.92 -12.29
N GLU A 113 -20.91 6.05 -12.87
CA GLU A 113 -21.00 4.59 -12.74
C GLU A 113 -20.23 4.03 -11.54
N VAL A 114 -19.35 4.82 -10.90
CA VAL A 114 -18.78 4.48 -9.58
C VAL A 114 -19.90 4.25 -8.55
N LYS A 115 -21.06 4.88 -8.75
CA LYS A 115 -22.30 4.59 -8.02
C LYS A 115 -23.07 3.41 -8.64
N ARG A 116 -22.52 2.18 -8.66
CA ARG A 116 -23.34 0.94 -8.81
C ARG A 116 -22.65 -0.44 -8.78
N SER A 117 -21.39 -0.59 -8.35
CA SER A 117 -20.83 -1.93 -8.06
C SER A 117 -20.82 -2.26 -6.56
N SER A 118 -21.92 -1.96 -5.88
CA SER A 118 -22.19 -2.42 -4.51
C SER A 118 -22.71 -3.85 -4.51
N ALA A 119 -21.92 -4.83 -4.94
CA ALA A 119 -22.24 -6.25 -4.77
C ALA A 119 -21.05 -7.18 -5.08
N VAL A 120 -19.90 -6.96 -4.44
CA VAL A 120 -19.04 -8.10 -4.14
C VAL A 120 -18.96 -8.16 -2.64
N LYS A 121 -19.58 -9.19 -2.04
CA LYS A 121 -19.30 -9.60 -0.66
C LYS A 121 -17.83 -9.98 -0.61
N THR A 122 -16.94 -9.00 -0.53
CA THR A 122 -15.55 -9.25 -0.20
C THR A 122 -15.57 -9.62 1.27
N CYS A 123 -15.48 -10.92 1.54
CA CYS A 123 -14.96 -11.41 2.82
C CYS A 123 -13.78 -10.51 3.14
N SER A 124 -13.92 -9.63 4.12
CA SER A 124 -12.90 -8.61 4.34
C SER A 124 -11.60 -9.36 4.61
N PRO A 125 -10.51 -9.01 3.89
CA PRO A 125 -9.28 -9.75 4.03
C PRO A 125 -8.90 -9.72 5.52
N LYS A 126 -8.82 -10.91 6.11
CA LYS A 126 -8.43 -11.08 7.51
C LYS A 126 -7.07 -10.40 7.70
N VAL A 127 -6.88 -9.81 8.88
CA VAL A 127 -5.55 -9.28 9.23
C VAL A 127 -4.58 -10.45 9.37
N VAL A 128 -3.28 -10.20 9.26
CA VAL A 128 -2.28 -11.28 9.23
C VAL A 128 -2.29 -12.08 10.53
N SER A 129 -2.58 -11.44 11.65
CA SER A 129 -2.79 -12.11 12.93
C SER A 129 -4.00 -13.06 12.96
N GLU A 130 -5.01 -12.87 12.11
CA GLU A 130 -6.23 -13.68 11.99
C GLU A 130 -6.18 -14.68 10.82
N ASP A 131 -5.15 -14.62 9.97
CA ASP A 131 -5.00 -15.49 8.81
C ASP A 131 -4.52 -16.88 9.27
N PRO A 132 -5.34 -17.95 9.11
CA PRO A 132 -4.98 -19.30 9.53
C PRO A 132 -3.76 -19.84 8.79
N ILE A 133 -3.54 -19.43 7.54
CA ILE A 133 -2.38 -19.86 6.75
C ILE A 133 -1.12 -19.20 7.29
N ALA A 134 -1.15 -17.88 7.51
CA ALA A 134 -0.02 -17.14 8.06
C ALA A 134 0.37 -17.68 9.46
N VAL A 135 -0.62 -17.93 10.32
CA VAL A 135 -0.39 -18.50 11.66
C VAL A 135 0.19 -19.91 11.59
N SER A 136 -0.31 -20.77 10.68
CA SER A 136 0.20 -22.13 10.50
C SER A 136 1.65 -22.14 10.00
N LEU A 137 1.95 -21.33 8.98
CA LEU A 137 3.31 -21.18 8.45
C LEU A 137 4.27 -20.64 9.51
N ALA A 138 3.86 -19.64 10.28
CA ALA A 138 4.68 -19.05 11.33
C ALA A 138 5.08 -20.08 12.40
N LYS A 139 4.13 -20.91 12.84
CA LYS A 139 4.40 -22.01 13.80
C LYS A 139 5.30 -23.08 13.21
N LYS A 140 5.03 -23.50 11.97
CA LYS A 140 5.81 -24.55 11.28
C LYS A 140 7.28 -24.16 11.13
N HIS A 141 7.55 -22.90 10.79
CA HIS A 141 8.88 -22.38 10.54
C HIS A 141 9.53 -21.71 11.77
N LYS A 142 8.82 -21.67 12.91
CA LYS A 142 9.29 -21.06 14.17
C LYS A 142 9.81 -19.62 13.98
N VAL A 143 9.07 -18.80 13.23
CA VAL A 143 9.46 -17.41 12.94
C VAL A 143 9.11 -16.49 14.10
N ASP A 144 9.95 -15.50 14.39
CA ASP A 144 9.71 -14.55 15.49
C ASP A 144 8.74 -13.43 15.11
N ILE A 145 8.76 -12.99 13.85
CA ILE A 145 7.97 -11.86 13.34
C ILE A 145 7.25 -12.25 12.06
N VAL A 146 5.96 -11.91 11.99
CA VAL A 146 5.14 -12.00 10.79
C VAL A 146 4.58 -10.63 10.48
N ILE A 147 4.82 -10.10 9.28
CA ILE A 147 4.40 -8.76 8.88
C ILE A 147 3.64 -8.78 7.55
N SER A 148 2.56 -8.00 7.46
CA SER A 148 1.87 -7.78 6.20
C SER A 148 2.73 -6.98 5.22
N SER A 149 2.61 -7.20 3.90
CA SER A 149 3.34 -6.40 2.91
C SER A 149 3.04 -4.90 3.03
N SER A 150 1.80 -4.55 3.40
CA SER A 150 1.44 -3.15 3.66
C SER A 150 2.13 -2.60 4.91
N GLY A 151 2.24 -3.39 5.98
CA GLY A 151 2.97 -3.01 7.19
C GLY A 151 4.46 -2.82 6.92
N LEU A 152 5.08 -3.74 6.18
CA LEU A 152 6.49 -3.63 5.80
C LEU A 152 6.74 -2.39 4.94
N ASN A 153 5.92 -2.15 3.92
CA ASN A 153 6.02 -0.95 3.11
C ASN A 153 5.85 0.32 3.94
N THR A 154 4.97 0.33 4.94
CA THR A 154 4.78 1.50 5.82
C THR A 154 6.04 1.84 6.60
N LEU A 155 6.77 0.82 7.07
CA LEU A 155 8.03 1.01 7.79
C LEU A 155 9.15 1.49 6.87
N LEU A 156 9.20 1.01 5.63
CA LEU A 156 10.24 1.33 4.66
C LEU A 156 10.01 2.67 3.92
N ASP A 157 8.75 3.06 3.71
CA ASP A 157 8.32 4.24 2.93
C ASP A 157 8.20 5.53 3.78
N ASN A 158 8.87 5.56 4.94
CA ASN A 158 8.98 6.74 5.79
C ASN A 158 10.45 7.03 6.10
N HIS A 159 11.13 7.63 5.13
CA HIS A 159 12.58 7.80 5.15
C HIS A 159 13.00 9.23 5.55
N PRO A 160 14.25 9.40 6.04
CA PRO A 160 14.85 10.73 6.21
C PRO A 160 14.84 11.55 4.90
N PRO A 161 14.90 12.88 4.97
CA PRO A 161 15.01 13.70 6.20
C PRO A 161 13.67 14.06 6.85
N ASP A 162 12.56 13.97 6.11
CA ASP A 162 11.33 14.67 6.49
C ASP A 162 10.36 13.84 7.34
N TYR A 163 10.47 12.50 7.31
CA TYR A 163 9.56 11.58 8.02
C TYR A 163 8.08 12.02 7.97
N SER A 164 7.65 12.45 6.79
CA SER A 164 6.44 13.26 6.61
C SER A 164 5.13 12.50 6.83
N LYS A 165 5.20 11.18 6.97
CA LYS A 165 4.05 10.30 7.12
C LYS A 165 3.92 9.81 8.55
N GLN A 166 2.83 10.23 9.21
CA GLN A 166 2.38 9.62 10.45
C GLN A 166 1.60 8.34 10.15
N TRP A 167 1.93 7.26 10.85
CA TRP A 167 1.25 5.97 10.70
C TRP A 167 1.00 5.32 12.06
N GLN A 168 0.05 4.39 12.10
CA GLN A 168 -0.28 3.57 13.27
C GLN A 168 -0.31 2.12 12.83
N LEU A 169 0.56 1.29 13.40
CA LEU A 169 0.68 -0.14 13.08
C LEU A 169 0.20 -0.98 14.28
N PRO A 170 -0.88 -1.76 14.13
CA PRO A 170 -1.31 -2.68 15.17
C PRO A 170 -0.36 -3.88 15.28
N ILE A 171 -0.04 -4.26 16.52
CA ILE A 171 0.84 -5.38 16.84
C ILE A 171 0.11 -6.35 17.77
N THR A 172 0.14 -7.63 17.43
CA THR A 172 -0.45 -8.71 18.25
C THR A 172 0.64 -9.73 18.57
N VAL A 173 0.88 -9.99 19.86
CA VAL A 173 1.83 -11.03 20.30
C VAL A 173 1.05 -12.29 20.67
N LYS A 174 1.36 -13.42 20.01
CA LYS A 174 0.76 -14.71 20.33
C LYS A 174 1.82 -15.64 20.92
N ARG A 175 1.50 -16.27 22.04
CA ARG A 175 2.32 -17.35 22.62
C ARG A 175 1.92 -18.66 21.94
N GLN A 176 2.89 -19.42 21.48
CA GLN A 176 2.66 -20.79 21.05
C GLN A 176 2.57 -21.65 22.31
N GLU A 177 1.38 -22.18 22.56
CA GLU A 177 1.17 -23.23 23.56
C GLU A 177 1.55 -24.56 22.91
N ASP A 178 2.79 -24.99 23.11
CA ASP A 178 3.14 -26.39 22.87
C ASP A 178 2.60 -27.21 24.04
N ILE A 179 1.91 -28.31 23.71
CA ILE A 179 1.18 -29.18 24.64
C ILE A 179 2.12 -29.83 25.69
N GLN A 180 3.45 -29.75 25.53
CA GLN A 180 4.42 -30.50 26.33
C GLN A 180 5.35 -29.68 27.23
N ASP A 181 5.47 -28.36 27.09
CA ASP A 181 6.40 -27.61 27.94
C ASP A 181 5.87 -26.21 28.33
N LYS A 182 5.39 -26.09 29.57
CA LYS A 182 4.72 -24.90 30.11
C LYS A 182 5.66 -23.75 30.47
N THR A 183 6.98 -23.91 30.28
CA THR A 183 7.96 -22.99 30.89
C THR A 183 8.60 -22.00 29.92
N SER A 184 8.56 -22.22 28.60
CA SER A 184 9.07 -21.23 27.63
C SER A 184 8.38 -21.31 26.24
N GLY A 185 7.08 -21.00 26.19
CA GLY A 185 6.35 -20.92 24.92
C GLY A 185 6.97 -19.88 23.97
N HIS A 186 7.33 -20.29 22.75
CA HIS A 186 7.82 -19.41 21.69
C HIS A 186 6.78 -18.31 21.41
N LYS A 187 7.24 -17.06 21.28
CA LYS A 187 6.37 -15.90 21.05
C LYS A 187 6.52 -15.47 19.60
N ILE A 188 5.39 -15.32 18.93
CA ILE A 188 5.32 -14.83 17.56
C ILE A 188 4.67 -13.45 17.57
N VAL A 189 5.35 -12.47 16.99
CA VAL A 189 4.87 -11.09 16.86
C VAL A 189 4.23 -10.92 15.49
N PHE A 190 2.94 -10.59 15.46
CA PHE A 190 2.20 -10.28 14.24
C PHE A 190 2.06 -8.77 14.09
N ILE A 191 2.54 -8.22 12.97
CA ILE A 191 2.40 -6.82 12.59
C ILE A 191 1.35 -6.74 11.48
N ASP A 192 0.19 -6.23 11.85
CA ASP A 192 -0.96 -6.14 10.96
C ASP A 192 -0.83 -4.94 10.00
N LYS A 193 -1.87 -4.74 9.17
CA LYS A 193 -1.92 -3.63 8.22
C LYS A 193 -2.01 -2.29 8.98
N PRO A 194 -1.36 -1.21 8.49
CA PRO A 194 -1.53 0.12 9.08
C PRO A 194 -2.99 0.55 9.11
N LEU A 195 -3.36 1.27 10.17
CA LEU A 195 -4.64 1.97 10.22
C LEU A 195 -4.66 3.08 9.14
N PRO A 196 -5.86 3.48 8.68
CA PRO A 196 -5.96 4.58 7.73
C PRO A 196 -5.28 5.86 8.25
N PRO A 197 -4.63 6.62 7.37
CA PRO A 197 -3.91 7.83 7.76
C PRO A 197 -4.86 8.88 8.34
N GLN A 198 -4.40 9.58 9.38
CA GLN A 198 -5.19 10.64 10.03
C GLN A 198 -5.22 11.95 9.24
N LYS A 199 -4.20 12.17 8.41
CA LYS A 199 -4.09 13.31 7.51
C LYS A 199 -3.94 12.79 6.09
N VAL A 200 -4.70 13.37 5.17
CA VAL A 200 -4.67 13.00 3.76
C VAL A 200 -4.49 14.25 2.92
N HIS A 201 -3.61 14.16 1.91
CA HIS A 201 -3.34 15.22 0.96
C HIS A 201 -4.10 14.97 -0.36
N ALA A 202 -4.42 16.03 -1.09
CA ALA A 202 -5.12 15.93 -2.37
C ALA A 202 -4.43 14.98 -3.36
N ARG A 203 -3.10 15.00 -3.39
CA ARG A 203 -2.28 14.09 -4.19
C ARG A 203 -2.59 12.61 -3.91
N GLU A 204 -2.74 12.24 -2.65
CA GLU A 204 -3.00 10.85 -2.24
C GLU A 204 -4.39 10.39 -2.68
N VAL A 205 -5.38 11.29 -2.61
CA VAL A 205 -6.74 11.04 -3.11
C VAL A 205 -6.72 10.85 -4.63
N HIS A 206 -6.05 11.75 -5.35
CA HIS A 206 -5.89 11.68 -6.81
C HIS A 206 -5.19 10.40 -7.23
N GLU A 207 -4.05 10.08 -6.62
CA GLU A 207 -3.29 8.87 -6.93
C GLU A 207 -4.16 7.63 -6.78
N LYS A 208 -4.91 7.54 -5.68
CA LYS A 208 -5.81 6.41 -5.44
C LYS A 208 -6.91 6.34 -6.51
N PHE A 209 -7.57 7.45 -6.80
CA PHE A 209 -8.64 7.52 -7.79
C PHE A 209 -8.13 7.13 -9.19
N TYR A 210 -7.06 7.76 -9.67
CA TYR A 210 -6.50 7.48 -10.99
C TYR A 210 -5.91 6.07 -11.09
N LYS A 211 -5.35 5.53 -10.00
CA LYS A 211 -4.93 4.13 -9.96
C LYS A 211 -6.12 3.17 -10.11
N HIS A 212 -7.27 3.48 -9.52
CA HIS A 212 -8.48 2.69 -9.70
C HIS A 212 -9.02 2.80 -11.13
N ALA A 213 -9.08 4.01 -11.69
CA ALA A 213 -9.48 4.24 -13.08
C ALA A 213 -8.56 3.50 -14.06
N LEU A 214 -7.25 3.63 -13.90
CA LEU A 214 -6.26 2.94 -14.74
C LEU A 214 -6.41 1.43 -14.67
N ARG A 215 -6.57 0.86 -13.46
CA ARG A 215 -6.79 -0.58 -13.30
C ARG A 215 -8.03 -1.07 -14.05
N ARG A 216 -9.12 -0.31 -14.10
CA ARG A 216 -10.32 -0.70 -14.87
C ARG A 216 -10.04 -0.73 -16.37
N LEU A 217 -9.22 0.20 -16.86
CA LEU A 217 -8.86 0.27 -18.28
C LEU A 217 -7.92 -0.85 -18.72
N VAL A 218 -6.97 -1.23 -17.86
CA VAL A 218 -5.86 -2.13 -18.26
C VAL A 218 -5.99 -3.57 -17.74
N CYS A 219 -6.75 -3.81 -16.66
CA CYS A 219 -6.93 -5.16 -16.12
C CYS A 219 -8.18 -5.80 -16.71
N GLN A 220 -7.99 -6.78 -17.60
CA GLN A 220 -9.08 -7.64 -18.05
C GLN A 220 -9.36 -8.72 -17.00
N LYS A 221 -10.64 -8.94 -16.66
CA LYS A 221 -11.03 -10.09 -15.84
C LYS A 221 -10.83 -11.35 -16.67
N THR A 222 -9.94 -12.24 -16.23
CA THR A 222 -9.83 -13.60 -16.77
C THR A 222 -11.11 -14.36 -16.39
N GLY A 223 -12.08 -14.42 -17.30
CA GLY A 223 -13.35 -15.09 -17.05
C GLY A 223 -14.46 -14.97 -18.11
N GLU A 224 -14.28 -14.21 -19.19
CA GLU A 224 -15.24 -14.23 -20.30
C GLU A 224 -14.61 -14.96 -21.48
N GLU A 225 -14.74 -16.30 -21.48
CA GLU A 225 -14.74 -17.04 -22.74
C GLU A 225 -15.88 -16.48 -23.57
N LYS A 226 -15.54 -15.78 -24.65
CA LYS A 226 -16.50 -15.42 -25.69
C LYS A 226 -17.02 -16.72 -26.29
N HIS A 227 -18.22 -17.12 -25.88
CA HIS A 227 -19.04 -18.02 -26.68
C HIS A 227 -19.47 -17.23 -27.92
N ASP A 228 -18.71 -17.37 -29.00
CA ASP A 228 -19.17 -17.03 -30.34
C ASP A 228 -20.21 -18.08 -30.75
N ASN A 229 -21.42 -17.61 -31.05
CA ASN A 229 -22.43 -18.32 -31.84
C ASN A 229 -22.39 -17.79 -33.27
#